data_AF-A0A959SCL5-F1
#
_entry.id   AF-A0A959SCL5-F1
#
_cell.length_a   1.000
_cell.length_b   1.000
_cell.length_c   1.000
_cell.angle_alpha   90.00
_cell.angle_beta   90.00
_cell.angle_gamma   90.00
#
_symmetry.space_group_name_H-M   'P 1'
#
loop_
_entity.id
_entity.type
_entity.pdbx_description
1 polymer ?
#
loop_
_entity_poly.entity_id
_entity_poly.type
_entity_poly.pdbx_seq_one_letter_code
_entity_poly.pdbx_strand_id
1 'polypeptide(L)'
;MRLLEADGRSTDTARQLLSAVARVPDALLRQVRVLPREHNWLRFPWYRGSKGGGAFVMGDRIYLHRSLLEDRRVHDLLDLLAHEVGHLAHAERFDPTTAVGRARFVLWAAGHYLRSALTHGRHAYQLSRIEQEAERGRWVLRELIKTVGTSELTHAMSDPERMRSFLADHAARISDLHQRYPGWPVAQR
;
A
#
# COMPACT_ATOMS: atom_id res chain seq x y z
N MET A 1 7.99 7.94 -15.65
CA MET A 1 8.40 7.04 -14.56
C MET A 1 7.49 5.82 -14.55
N ARG A 2 8.04 4.61 -14.52
CA ARG A 2 7.28 3.35 -14.50
C ARG A 2 7.37 2.76 -13.10
N LEU A 3 6.23 2.39 -12.50
CA LEU A 3 6.18 1.76 -11.16
C LEU A 3 6.09 0.25 -11.20
N LEU A 4 5.48 -0.28 -12.26
CA LEU A 4 5.19 -1.70 -12.40
C LEU A 4 5.78 -2.24 -13.70
N GLU A 5 6.38 -3.43 -13.63
CA GLU A 5 6.77 -4.25 -14.76
C GLU A 5 5.55 -4.78 -15.52
N ALA A 6 5.78 -5.40 -16.68
CA ALA A 6 4.71 -5.85 -17.57
C ALA A 6 3.84 -6.96 -16.93
N ASP A 7 4.41 -7.70 -15.99
CA ASP A 7 3.75 -8.79 -15.26
C ASP A 7 3.12 -8.35 -13.92
N GLY A 8 3.09 -7.03 -13.65
CA GLY A 8 2.52 -6.45 -12.45
C GLY A 8 3.46 -6.40 -11.24
N ARG A 9 4.69 -6.90 -11.32
CA ARG A 9 5.68 -6.70 -10.25
C ARG A 9 6.09 -5.24 -10.16
N SER A 10 6.46 -4.77 -8.96
CA SER A 10 7.02 -3.41 -8.83
C SER A 10 8.41 -3.34 -9.45
N THR A 11 8.73 -2.22 -10.13
CA THR A 11 10.11 -1.93 -10.55
C THR A 11 11.02 -1.83 -9.34
N ASP A 12 12.33 -1.99 -9.53
CA ASP A 12 13.29 -1.98 -8.42
C ASP A 12 13.26 -0.67 -7.61
N THR A 13 13.13 0.48 -8.28
CA THR A 13 13.08 1.79 -7.60
C THR A 13 11.77 1.97 -6.82
N ALA A 14 10.63 1.58 -7.40
CA ALA A 14 9.34 1.62 -6.71
C ALA A 14 9.33 0.68 -5.50
N ARG A 15 9.87 -0.53 -5.64
CA ARG A 15 9.96 -1.53 -4.59
C ARG A 15 10.82 -1.06 -3.41
N GLN A 16 11.99 -0.48 -3.69
CA GLN A 16 12.86 0.08 -2.64
C GLN A 16 12.18 1.21 -1.87
N LEU A 17 11.53 2.14 -2.59
CA LEU A 17 10.79 3.24 -1.97
C LEU A 17 9.64 2.71 -1.10
N LEU A 18 8.80 1.83 -1.66
CA LEU A 18 7.65 1.24 -0.96
C LEU A 18 8.08 0.44 0.28
N SER A 19 9.16 -0.33 0.17
CA SER A 19 9.77 -1.06 1.30
C SER A 19 10.12 -0.11 2.44
N ALA A 20 10.80 1.00 2.11
CA ALA A 20 11.23 1.98 3.10
C ALA A 20 10.06 2.72 3.74
N VAL A 21 9.13 3.27 2.95
CA VAL A 21 8.03 4.11 3.48
C VAL A 21 6.94 3.30 4.16
N ALA A 22 6.75 2.02 3.82
CA ALA A 22 5.74 1.16 4.46
C ALA A 22 6.32 0.25 5.54
N ARG A 23 7.65 0.22 5.73
CA ARG A 23 8.36 -0.73 6.61
C ARG A 23 8.02 -2.19 6.30
N VAL A 24 7.93 -2.50 5.01
CA VAL A 24 7.67 -3.86 4.53
C VAL A 24 8.97 -4.45 4.01
N PRO A 25 9.37 -5.67 4.42
CA PRO A 25 10.60 -6.27 3.93
C PRO A 25 10.64 -6.33 2.39
N ASP A 26 11.78 -5.92 1.84
CA ASP A 26 12.02 -5.92 0.39
C ASP A 26 11.75 -7.29 -0.26
N ALA A 27 12.14 -8.37 0.43
CA ALA A 27 11.95 -9.74 -0.01
C ALA A 27 10.45 -10.12 -0.15
N LEU A 28 9.58 -9.54 0.67
CA LEU A 28 8.13 -9.72 0.57
C LEU A 28 7.62 -9.01 -0.68
N LEU A 29 8.03 -7.76 -0.91
CA LEU A 29 7.61 -6.99 -2.08
C LEU A 29 8.05 -7.57 -3.42
N ARG A 30 9.18 -8.31 -3.47
CA ARG A 30 9.63 -9.01 -4.69
C ARG A 30 8.64 -10.06 -5.18
N GLN A 31 7.85 -10.62 -4.27
CA GLN A 31 6.86 -11.65 -4.58
C GLN A 31 5.52 -11.05 -5.00
N VAL A 32 5.31 -9.76 -4.70
CA VAL A 32 4.03 -9.09 -4.88
C VAL A 32 3.73 -8.84 -6.34
N ARG A 33 2.50 -9.14 -6.74
CA ARG A 33 1.97 -8.76 -8.05
C ARG A 33 0.79 -7.83 -7.91
N VAL A 34 0.84 -6.73 -8.64
CA VAL A 34 -0.29 -5.81 -8.84
C VAL A 34 -1.07 -6.28 -10.05
N LEU A 35 -2.34 -6.60 -9.86
CA LEU A 35 -3.20 -7.21 -10.88
C LEU A 35 -4.46 -6.37 -11.07
N PRO A 36 -5.04 -6.36 -12.29
CA PRO A 36 -6.37 -5.82 -12.50
C PRO A 36 -7.39 -6.59 -11.65
N ARG A 37 -8.32 -5.87 -11.03
CA ARG A 37 -9.34 -6.40 -10.12
C ARG A 37 -10.17 -7.53 -10.74
N GLU A 38 -10.33 -7.56 -12.05
CA GLU A 38 -11.07 -8.59 -12.78
C GLU A 38 -10.46 -9.99 -12.58
N HIS A 39 -9.19 -10.06 -12.21
CA HIS A 39 -8.50 -11.30 -11.85
C HIS A 39 -8.77 -11.77 -10.41
N ASN A 40 -9.48 -10.99 -9.61
CA ASN A 40 -9.91 -11.39 -8.27
C ASN A 40 -11.22 -12.17 -8.37
N TRP A 41 -11.17 -13.46 -8.07
CA TRP A 41 -12.37 -14.32 -8.04
C TRP A 41 -13.26 -14.05 -6.83
N LEU A 42 -12.74 -13.44 -5.76
CA LEU A 42 -13.55 -12.98 -4.63
C LEU A 42 -14.28 -11.70 -5.02
N ARG A 43 -15.48 -11.86 -5.58
CA ARG A 43 -16.41 -10.76 -5.87
C ARG A 43 -17.06 -10.29 -4.57
N PHE A 44 -16.30 -9.59 -3.74
CA PHE A 44 -16.84 -9.04 -2.49
C PHE A 44 -17.97 -8.02 -2.79
N PRO A 45 -19.18 -8.20 -2.23
CA PRO A 45 -20.34 -7.37 -2.58
C PRO A 45 -20.25 -5.93 -2.06
N TRP A 46 -19.39 -5.65 -1.08
CA TRP A 46 -19.13 -4.30 -0.57
C TRP A 46 -18.19 -3.48 -1.45
N TYR A 47 -17.56 -4.11 -2.44
CA TYR A 47 -16.59 -3.50 -3.33
C TYR A 47 -17.29 -2.83 -4.53
N ARG A 48 -18.13 -1.83 -4.26
CA ARG A 48 -18.88 -1.11 -5.31
C ARG A 48 -17.92 -0.32 -6.20
N GLY A 49 -17.85 -0.67 -7.49
CA GLY A 49 -17.01 0.03 -8.49
C GLY A 49 -17.41 1.49 -8.76
N SER A 50 -18.59 1.93 -8.30
CA SER A 50 -19.18 3.24 -8.61
C SER A 50 -18.52 4.45 -7.92
N LYS A 51 -17.46 4.26 -7.12
CA LYS A 51 -16.69 5.37 -6.52
C LYS A 51 -15.21 5.38 -6.90
N GLY A 52 -14.81 4.63 -7.92
CA GLY A 52 -13.43 4.66 -8.45
C GLY A 52 -12.33 4.24 -7.47
N GLY A 53 -12.68 3.72 -6.29
CA GLY A 53 -11.75 3.52 -5.19
C GLY A 53 -11.86 2.12 -4.65
N GLY A 54 -10.73 1.43 -4.61
CA GLY A 54 -10.60 0.16 -3.92
C GLY A 54 -9.46 -0.62 -4.50
N ALA A 55 -8.39 -0.68 -3.72
CA ALA A 55 -7.30 -1.61 -3.90
C ALA A 55 -7.39 -2.67 -2.80
N PHE A 56 -7.20 -3.94 -3.17
CA PHE A 56 -7.43 -5.05 -2.26
C PHE A 56 -6.20 -5.94 -2.22
N VAL A 57 -5.72 -6.23 -1.02
CA VAL A 57 -4.62 -7.16 -0.82
C VAL A 57 -5.16 -8.56 -0.52
N MET A 58 -4.61 -9.55 -1.22
CA MET A 58 -4.83 -10.97 -0.95
C MET A 58 -3.50 -11.71 -0.97
N GLY A 59 -2.90 -11.91 0.20
CA GLY A 59 -1.59 -12.52 0.30
C GLY A 59 -0.52 -11.67 -0.39
N ASP A 60 0.05 -12.22 -1.45
CA ASP A 60 1.07 -11.62 -2.32
C ASP A 60 0.49 -10.87 -3.53
N ARG A 61 -0.81 -10.60 -3.55
CA ARG A 61 -1.47 -9.94 -4.69
C ARG A 61 -2.17 -8.67 -4.26
N ILE A 62 -1.97 -7.60 -5.02
CA ILE A 62 -2.69 -6.34 -4.86
C ILE A 62 -3.60 -6.19 -6.09
N TYR A 63 -4.90 -6.10 -5.87
CA TYR A 63 -5.89 -5.99 -6.93
C TYR A 63 -6.37 -4.55 -7.04
N LEU A 64 -6.16 -3.92 -8.20
CA LEU A 64 -6.51 -2.53 -8.47
C LEU A 64 -7.56 -2.41 -9.57
N HIS A 65 -8.37 -1.35 -9.54
CA HIS A 65 -9.21 -1.04 -10.68
C HIS A 65 -8.36 -0.72 -11.91
N ARG A 66 -8.76 -1.23 -13.08
CA ARG A 66 -7.98 -1.13 -14.32
C ARG A 66 -7.63 0.31 -14.71
N SER A 67 -8.54 1.27 -14.48
CA SER A 67 -8.28 2.68 -14.77
C SER A 67 -7.04 3.22 -14.03
N LEU A 68 -6.73 2.74 -12.82
CA LEU A 68 -5.55 3.16 -12.05
C LEU A 68 -4.24 2.58 -12.61
N LEU A 69 -4.32 1.52 -13.41
CA LEU A 69 -3.18 0.91 -14.10
C LEU A 69 -2.95 1.54 -15.48
N GLU A 70 -4.01 2.02 -16.11
CA GLU A 70 -3.97 2.64 -17.45
C GLU A 70 -3.77 4.16 -17.39
N ASP A 71 -4.24 4.81 -16.33
CA ASP A 71 -4.07 6.25 -16.15
C ASP A 71 -2.60 6.60 -15.90
N ARG A 72 -2.10 7.62 -16.58
CA ARG A 72 -0.73 8.16 -16.42
C ARG A 72 -0.50 8.87 -15.07
N ARG A 73 -1.36 8.66 -14.08
CA ARG A 73 -1.28 9.27 -12.75
C ARG A 73 -0.37 8.47 -11.83
N VAL A 74 0.91 8.45 -12.20
CA VAL A 74 1.94 7.69 -11.50
C VAL A 74 1.99 8.02 -10.01
N HIS A 75 1.77 9.28 -9.63
CA HIS A 75 1.76 9.69 -8.22
C HIS A 75 0.55 9.13 -7.46
N ASP A 76 -0.65 9.16 -8.05
CA ASP A 76 -1.85 8.58 -7.44
C ASP A 76 -1.69 7.06 -7.25
N LEU A 77 -1.09 6.38 -8.24
CA LEU A 77 -0.77 4.96 -8.14
C LEU A 77 0.28 4.68 -7.06
N LEU A 78 1.35 5.48 -6.98
CA LEU A 78 2.38 5.32 -5.95
C LEU A 78 1.80 5.53 -4.54
N ASP A 79 0.97 6.55 -4.38
CA ASP A 79 0.28 6.89 -3.13
C ASP A 79 -0.69 5.78 -2.68
N LEU A 80 -1.40 5.19 -3.65
CA LEU A 80 -2.22 4.02 -3.42
C LEU A 80 -1.38 2.83 -2.99
N LEU A 81 -0.34 2.49 -3.75
CA LEU A 81 0.53 1.36 -3.45
C LEU A 81 1.20 1.50 -2.09
N ALA A 82 1.62 2.70 -1.68
CA ALA A 82 2.22 2.95 -0.37
C ALA A 82 1.29 2.59 0.81
N HIS A 83 -0.03 2.68 0.62
CA HIS A 83 -1.01 2.16 1.56
C HIS A 83 -1.17 0.65 1.43
N GLU A 84 -1.40 0.15 0.22
CA GLU A 84 -1.69 -1.27 -0.01
C GLU A 84 -0.55 -2.19 0.45
N VAL A 85 0.70 -1.79 0.23
CA VAL A 85 1.83 -2.59 0.69
C VAL A 85 1.85 -2.71 2.22
N GLY A 86 1.31 -1.73 2.96
CA GLY A 86 1.19 -1.81 4.42
C GLY A 86 0.35 -3.01 4.88
N HIS A 87 -0.65 -3.42 4.11
CA HIS A 87 -1.45 -4.62 4.39
C HIS A 87 -0.64 -5.92 4.22
N LEU A 88 0.43 -5.92 3.42
CA LEU A 88 1.27 -7.11 3.20
C LEU A 88 2.00 -7.55 4.46
N ALA A 89 2.40 -6.61 5.32
CA ALA A 89 3.02 -6.94 6.61
C ALA A 89 2.06 -7.75 7.52
N HIS A 90 0.75 -7.63 7.32
CA HIS A 90 -0.23 -8.48 7.99
C HIS A 90 -0.37 -9.82 7.29
N ALA A 91 -0.40 -9.82 5.95
CA ALA A 91 -0.53 -11.03 5.15
C ALA A 91 0.65 -12.01 5.33
N GLU A 92 1.86 -11.51 5.55
CA GLU A 92 3.08 -12.30 5.79
C GLU A 92 2.89 -13.32 6.92
N ARG A 93 2.17 -12.96 7.98
CA ARG A 93 1.92 -13.81 9.16
C ARG A 93 1.10 -15.06 8.86
N PHE A 94 0.49 -15.12 7.68
CA PHE A 94 -0.40 -16.21 7.28
C PHE A 94 0.18 -17.06 6.16
N ASP A 95 1.44 -16.89 5.76
CA ASP A 95 2.01 -17.50 4.55
C ASP A 95 1.24 -17.04 3.28
N PRO A 96 1.55 -15.84 2.77
CA PRO A 96 0.77 -15.18 1.71
C PRO A 96 0.83 -15.89 0.36
N THR A 97 1.73 -16.87 0.19
CA THR A 97 1.95 -17.58 -1.07
C THR A 97 0.96 -18.73 -1.28
N THR A 98 0.41 -19.28 -0.19
CA THR A 98 -0.51 -20.43 -0.22
C THR A 98 -1.97 -20.02 -0.24
N ALA A 99 -2.83 -20.87 -0.81
CA ALA A 99 -4.28 -20.63 -0.83
C ALA A 99 -4.88 -20.60 0.59
N VAL A 100 -4.43 -21.51 1.47
CA VAL A 100 -4.87 -21.57 2.87
C VAL A 100 -4.45 -20.31 3.62
N GLY A 101 -3.21 -19.85 3.42
CA GLY A 101 -2.71 -18.64 4.03
C GLY A 101 -3.47 -17.39 3.62
N ARG A 102 -3.71 -17.24 2.31
CA ARG A 102 -4.57 -16.18 1.76
C ARG A 102 -5.98 -16.20 2.38
N ALA A 103 -6.60 -17.37 2.50
CA ALA A 103 -7.92 -17.50 3.12
C ALA A 103 -7.91 -17.09 4.60
N ARG A 104 -6.91 -17.53 5.37
CA ARG A 104 -6.74 -17.14 6.79
C ARG A 104 -6.55 -15.64 6.95
N PHE A 105 -5.74 -15.01 6.10
CA PHE A 105 -5.56 -13.56 6.09
C PHE A 105 -6.88 -12.82 5.81
N VAL A 106 -7.62 -13.24 4.77
CA VAL A 106 -8.91 -12.63 4.41
C VAL A 106 -9.91 -12.74 5.56
N LEU A 107 -10.04 -13.92 6.19
CA LEU A 107 -10.93 -14.11 7.33
C LEU A 107 -10.52 -13.25 8.53
N TRP A 108 -9.22 -13.16 8.80
CA TRP A 108 -8.68 -12.31 9.86
C TRP A 108 -8.98 -10.82 9.61
N ALA A 109 -8.74 -10.34 8.38
CA ALA A 109 -9.04 -8.95 8.00
C ALA A 109 -10.54 -8.66 8.10
N ALA A 110 -11.39 -9.56 7.62
CA ALA A 110 -12.85 -9.46 7.76
C ALA A 110 -13.28 -9.36 9.23
N GLY A 111 -12.66 -10.13 10.13
CA GLY A 111 -12.90 -10.04 11.57
C GLY A 111 -12.57 -8.67 12.16
N HIS A 112 -11.46 -8.04 11.74
CA HIS A 112 -11.10 -6.67 12.16
C HIS A 112 -12.10 -5.64 11.66
N TYR A 113 -12.50 -5.70 10.39
CA TYR A 113 -13.50 -4.77 9.86
C TYR A 113 -14.86 -4.95 10.54
N LEU A 114 -15.29 -6.19 10.79
CA LEU A 114 -16.55 -6.47 11.49
C LEU A 114 -16.53 -5.91 12.91
N ARG A 115 -15.45 -6.16 13.67
CA ARG A 115 -15.27 -5.59 15.01
C ARG A 115 -15.29 -4.06 14.97
N SER A 116 -14.60 -3.46 14.00
CA SER A 116 -14.58 -2.01 13.84
C SER A 116 -15.96 -1.45 13.45
N ALA A 117 -16.72 -2.17 12.63
CA ALA A 117 -18.09 -1.80 12.25
C ALA A 117 -19.03 -1.80 13.45
N LEU A 118 -18.92 -2.82 14.31
CA LEU A 118 -19.71 -2.89 15.54
C LEU A 118 -19.34 -1.78 16.54
N THR A 119 -18.07 -1.35 16.56
CA THR A 119 -17.58 -0.36 17.55
C THR A 119 -17.76 1.08 17.08
N HIS A 120 -17.54 1.35 15.78
CA HIS A 120 -17.41 2.69 15.23
C HIS A 120 -18.44 3.05 14.15
N GLY A 121 -19.32 2.10 13.80
CA GLY A 121 -20.40 2.31 12.82
C GLY A 121 -19.89 2.86 11.49
N ARG A 122 -20.19 4.14 11.21
CA ARG A 122 -19.85 4.80 9.93
C ARG A 122 -18.36 5.04 9.74
N HIS A 123 -17.57 5.03 10.82
CA HIS A 123 -16.11 5.25 10.78
C HIS A 123 -15.31 3.95 10.84
N ALA A 124 -15.98 2.80 10.73
CA ALA A 124 -15.38 1.47 10.84
C ALA A 124 -14.10 1.28 10.02
N TYR A 125 -14.11 1.75 8.78
CA TYR A 125 -12.98 1.60 7.87
C TYR A 125 -11.77 2.41 8.39
N GLN A 126 -11.94 3.73 8.54
CA GLN A 126 -10.87 4.65 8.97
C GLN A 126 -10.32 4.33 10.36
N LEU A 127 -11.17 3.86 11.28
CA LEU A 127 -10.77 3.54 12.65
C LEU A 127 -10.32 2.09 12.84
N SER A 128 -10.41 1.24 11.80
CA SER A 128 -9.89 -0.11 11.93
C SER A 128 -8.36 -0.05 12.05
N ARG A 129 -7.83 -0.83 12.99
CA ARG A 129 -6.39 -0.86 13.28
C ARG A 129 -5.55 -1.20 12.04
N ILE A 130 -6.04 -2.12 11.21
CA ILE A 130 -5.35 -2.55 9.98
C ILE A 130 -5.25 -1.41 8.96
N GLU A 131 -6.30 -0.60 8.81
CA GLU A 131 -6.29 0.56 7.92
C GLU A 131 -5.40 1.69 8.45
N GLN A 132 -5.37 1.88 9.76
CA GLN A 132 -4.46 2.82 10.42
C GLN A 132 -2.99 2.42 10.22
N GLU A 133 -2.68 1.13 10.35
CA GLU A 133 -1.33 0.61 10.14
C GLU A 133 -0.93 0.72 8.66
N ALA A 134 -1.83 0.44 7.70
CA ALA A 134 -1.58 0.58 6.27
C ALA A 134 -1.44 2.05 5.81
N GLU A 135 -2.28 2.96 6.33
CA GLU A 135 -2.25 4.38 5.96
C GLU A 135 -0.95 5.08 6.38
N ARG A 136 -0.22 4.52 7.35
CA ARG A 136 1.10 5.03 7.75
C ARG A 136 2.04 5.14 6.56
N GLY A 137 2.08 4.15 5.67
CA GLY A 137 3.02 4.16 4.54
C GLY A 137 2.75 5.28 3.55
N ARG A 138 1.47 5.47 3.23
CA ARG A 138 0.99 6.59 2.41
C ARG A 138 1.29 7.94 3.06
N TRP A 139 1.03 8.09 4.35
CA TRP A 139 1.31 9.33 5.07
C TRP A 139 2.82 9.66 5.06
N VAL A 140 3.68 8.69 5.34
CA VAL A 140 5.14 8.86 5.32
C VAL A 140 5.62 9.27 3.92
N LEU A 141 5.12 8.63 2.86
CA LEU A 141 5.44 9.01 1.49
C LEU A 141 5.05 10.46 1.20
N ARG A 142 3.83 10.86 1.56
CA ARG A 142 3.33 12.23 1.32
C ARG A 142 4.16 13.27 2.05
N GLU A 143 4.49 13.04 3.33
CA GLU A 143 5.33 13.97 4.10
C GLU A 143 6.77 14.01 3.60
N LEU A 144 7.32 12.87 3.16
CA LEU A 144 8.63 12.84 2.51
C LEU A 144 8.61 13.70 1.23
N ILE A 145 7.62 13.51 0.35
CA ILE A 145 7.45 14.30 -0.89
C ILE A 145 7.30 15.79 -0.58
N LYS A 146 6.52 16.17 0.44
CA LYS A 146 6.40 17.59 0.84
C LYS A 146 7.74 18.20 1.24
N THR A 147 8.62 17.40 1.84
CA THR A 147 9.91 17.86 2.35
C THR A 147 10.99 17.94 1.27
N VAL A 148 11.09 16.92 0.42
CA VAL A 148 12.16 16.81 -0.60
C VAL A 148 11.73 17.37 -1.97
N GLY A 149 10.42 17.45 -2.19
CA GLY A 149 9.84 17.84 -3.48
C GLY A 149 9.70 16.66 -4.45
N THR A 150 8.66 16.72 -5.28
CA THR A 150 8.32 15.68 -6.26
C THR A 150 9.43 15.47 -7.31
N SER A 151 10.13 16.53 -7.69
CA SER A 151 11.21 16.48 -8.69
C SER A 151 12.40 15.65 -8.20
N GLU A 152 12.80 15.81 -6.94
CA GLU A 152 13.89 15.06 -6.34
C GLU A 152 13.55 13.57 -6.25
N LEU A 153 12.35 13.25 -5.76
CA LEU A 153 11.88 11.86 -5.71
C LEU A 153 11.83 11.23 -7.11
N THR A 154 11.33 11.97 -8.11
CA THR A 154 11.26 11.48 -9.50
C THR A 154 12.65 11.24 -10.07
N HIS A 155 13.63 12.10 -9.74
CA HIS A 155 15.02 11.94 -10.13
C HIS A 155 15.66 10.72 -9.47
N ALA A 156 15.39 10.48 -8.18
CA ALA A 156 15.86 9.29 -7.48
C ALA A 156 15.24 8.01 -8.07
N MET A 157 13.96 8.05 -8.46
CA MET A 157 13.24 6.92 -9.05
C MET A 157 13.68 6.57 -10.48
N SER A 158 14.54 7.36 -11.12
CA SER A 158 15.02 7.05 -12.47
C SER A 158 15.99 5.87 -12.53
N ASP A 159 16.63 5.53 -11.40
CA ASP A 159 17.71 4.55 -11.35
C ASP A 159 17.81 3.89 -9.95
N PRO A 160 18.06 2.56 -9.87
CA PRO A 160 18.20 1.87 -8.59
C PRO A 160 19.33 2.37 -7.67
N GLU A 161 20.47 2.82 -8.18
CA GLU A 161 21.57 3.34 -7.36
C GLU A 161 21.22 4.71 -6.76
N ARG A 162 20.57 5.56 -7.56
CA ARG A 162 20.05 6.84 -7.08
C ARG A 162 18.97 6.65 -6.02
N MET A 163 18.06 5.71 -6.21
CA MET A 163 17.05 5.40 -5.19
C MET A 163 17.70 4.90 -3.89
N ARG A 164 18.69 4.00 -3.98
CA ARG A 164 19.43 3.55 -2.78
C ARG A 164 20.10 4.71 -2.05
N SER A 165 20.76 5.61 -2.78
CA SER A 165 21.43 6.77 -2.20
C SER A 165 20.42 7.73 -1.56
N PHE A 166 19.35 8.05 -2.28
CA PHE A 166 18.24 8.87 -1.78
C PHE A 166 17.64 8.30 -0.48
N LEU A 167 17.41 6.99 -0.41
CA LEU A 167 16.87 6.34 0.78
C LEU A 167 17.87 6.33 1.94
N ALA A 168 19.17 6.18 1.67
CA ALA A 168 20.21 6.28 2.69
C ALA A 168 20.26 7.69 3.29
N ASP A 169 20.27 8.72 2.43
CA ASP A 169 20.31 10.13 2.84
C ASP A 169 19.06 10.53 3.67
N HIS A 170 17.92 9.91 3.38
CA HIS A 170 16.63 10.21 4.03
C HIS A 170 16.22 9.20 5.10
N ALA A 171 17.06 8.21 5.45
CA ALA A 171 16.70 7.11 6.35
C ALA A 171 16.25 7.60 7.74
N ALA A 172 17.00 8.54 8.33
CA ALA A 172 16.67 9.11 9.63
C ALA A 172 15.31 9.83 9.61
N ARG A 173 15.04 10.58 8.53
CA ARG A 173 13.78 11.31 8.35
C ARG A 173 12.60 10.36 8.15
N ILE A 174 12.75 9.33 7.32
CA ILE A 174 11.72 8.30 7.14
C ILE A 174 11.40 7.64 8.48
N SER A 175 12.43 7.32 9.28
CA SER A 175 12.24 6.74 10.62
C SER A 175 11.48 7.68 11.57
N ASP A 176 11.86 8.96 11.60
CA ASP A 176 11.17 10.01 12.38
C ASP A 176 9.70 10.18 11.96
N LEU A 177 9.44 10.22 10.65
CA LEU A 177 8.07 10.29 10.12
C LEU A 177 7.22 9.12 10.62
N HIS A 178 7.75 7.89 10.59
CA HIS A 178 7.03 6.74 11.15
C HIS A 178 6.69 6.89 12.63
N GLN A 179 7.54 7.52 13.43
CA GLN A 179 7.30 7.76 14.85
C GLN A 179 6.26 8.86 15.07
N ARG A 180 6.22 9.87 14.18
CA ARG A 180 5.28 11.00 14.25
C ARG A 180 3.93 10.76 13.59
N TYR A 181 3.72 9.59 12.98
CA TYR A 181 2.47 9.27 12.30
C TYR A 181 1.27 9.45 13.25
N PRO A 182 0.32 10.38 12.98
CA PRO A 182 -0.73 10.75 13.92
C PRO A 182 -1.94 9.81 13.89
N GLY A 183 -1.90 8.75 13.06
CA GLY A 183 -3.10 8.00 12.69
C GLY A 183 -3.82 8.62 11.48
N TRP A 184 -4.76 7.86 10.91
CA TRP A 184 -5.64 8.32 9.84
C TRP A 184 -6.60 9.37 10.40
N PRO A 185 -6.58 10.61 9.88
CA PRO A 185 -7.53 11.63 10.30
C PRO A 185 -8.96 11.16 10.07
N VAL A 186 -9.75 11.07 11.14
CA VAL A 186 -11.20 10.91 11.03
C VAL A 186 -11.78 12.31 10.85
N ALA A 187 -12.42 12.56 9.72
CA ALA A 187 -13.14 13.81 9.54
C ALA A 187 -14.23 13.90 10.62
N GLN A 188 -14.04 14.82 11.58
CA GLN A 188 -15.11 15.24 12.48
C GLN A 188 -16.14 15.94 11.60
N ARG A 189 -17.30 15.30 11.40
CA ARG A 189 -18.47 15.96 10.82
C ARG A 189 -19.42 16.30 11.94
#